data_AF-A0A2N1NPC3-F1
#
_entry.id   AF-A0A2N1NPC3-F1
#
_cell.length_a   1.000
_cell.length_b   1.000
_cell.length_c   1.000
_cell.angle_alpha   90.00
_cell.angle_beta   90.00
_cell.angle_gamma   90.00
#
_symmetry.space_group_name_H-M   'P 1'
#
loop_
_entity.id
_entity.type
_entity.pdbx_description
1 polymer ?
#
loop_
_entity_poly.entity_id
_entity_poly.type
_entity_poly.pdbx_seq_one_letter_code
_entity_poly.pdbx_strand_id
1 'polypeptide(L)'
;MTENFLEELLCDFENLLINGNNYDVIIEVGVNGNIKRFYAHSLILSLRSTYFKAALSNNWIHKEDGMILLKEPNFDPKIMELLLKYVYAGTIDLNKQKGSEILKIFMASDELYFWRLNDYIQSYIIKVQADFLQDNPVEVLQILFQYESLTVLRDFFL
;
A
#
# COMPACT_ATOMS: atom_id res chain seq x y z
N MET A 1 -24.03 -2.54 28.80
CA MET A 1 -23.79 -1.36 27.95
C MET A 1 -22.37 -1.45 27.46
N THR A 2 -22.14 -1.37 26.15
CA THR A 2 -20.80 -1.48 25.55
C THR A 2 -20.49 -0.12 24.93
N GLU A 3 -19.44 0.52 25.42
CA GLU A 3 -18.91 1.76 24.84
C GLU A 3 -17.92 1.39 23.73
N ASN A 4 -17.90 2.16 22.64
CA ASN A 4 -17.07 1.89 21.47
C ASN A 4 -15.95 2.94 21.39
N PHE A 5 -14.70 2.49 21.46
CA PHE A 5 -13.50 3.34 21.40
C PHE A 5 -12.66 3.09 20.14
N LEU A 6 -13.29 2.64 19.04
CA LEU A 6 -12.57 2.30 17.81
C LEU A 6 -11.90 3.52 17.18
N GLU A 7 -12.51 4.70 17.23
CA GLU A 7 -11.93 5.92 16.66
C GLU A 7 -10.67 6.35 17.42
N GLU A 8 -10.70 6.29 18.75
CA GLU A 8 -9.54 6.57 19.61
C GLU A 8 -8.39 5.60 19.30
N LEU A 9 -8.70 4.29 19.23
CA LEU A 9 -7.72 3.27 18.88
C LEU A 9 -7.07 3.52 17.50
N LEU A 10 -7.86 3.91 16.49
CA LEU A 10 -7.34 4.23 15.16
C LEU A 10 -6.44 5.46 15.17
N CYS A 11 -6.82 6.51 15.92
CA CYS A 11 -5.98 7.69 16.13
C CYS A 11 -4.64 7.34 16.79
N ASP A 12 -4.64 6.43 17.77
CA ASP A 12 -3.41 5.98 18.44
C ASP A 12 -2.46 5.28 17.46
N PHE A 13 -2.99 4.42 16.58
CA PHE A 13 -2.17 3.78 15.53
C PHE A 13 -1.68 4.75 14.46
N GLU A 14 -2.48 5.74 14.06
CA GLU A 14 -2.02 6.81 13.16
C GLU A 14 -0.87 7.62 13.79
N ASN A 15 -1.03 7.99 15.07
CA ASN A 15 0.01 8.69 15.81
C ASN A 15 1.27 7.84 15.99
N LEU A 16 1.14 6.52 16.14
CA LEU A 16 2.27 5.61 16.20
C LEU A 16 3.09 5.62 14.90
N LEU A 17 2.43 5.65 13.74
CA LEU A 17 3.10 5.78 12.44
C LEU A 17 3.83 7.13 12.29
N ILE A 18 3.22 8.23 12.75
CA ILE A 18 3.77 9.59 12.64
C ILE A 18 4.96 9.80 13.58
N ASN A 19 4.80 9.44 14.85
CA ASN A 19 5.80 9.66 15.87
C ASN A 19 6.99 8.71 15.72
N GLY A 20 6.76 7.52 15.15
CA GLY A 20 7.80 6.53 14.90
C GLY A 20 8.44 5.97 16.17
N ASN A 21 7.84 6.11 17.35
CA ASN A 21 8.42 5.58 18.58
C ASN A 21 8.41 4.05 18.59
N ASN A 22 9.52 3.42 19.05
CA ASN A 22 9.67 1.96 19.14
C ASN A 22 9.61 1.22 17.78
N TYR A 23 9.92 1.91 16.68
CA TYR A 23 10.13 1.24 15.40
C TYR A 23 11.26 0.20 15.49
N ASP A 24 11.09 -0.89 14.76
CA ASP A 24 12.07 -1.95 14.60
C ASP A 24 12.33 -2.30 13.13
N VAL A 25 11.62 -1.64 12.21
CA VAL A 25 11.76 -1.77 10.76
C VAL A 25 12.00 -0.41 10.12
N ILE A 26 12.97 -0.36 9.21
CA ILE A 26 13.20 0.74 8.27
C ILE A 26 12.83 0.22 6.87
N ILE A 27 11.85 0.85 6.24
CA ILE A 27 11.49 0.58 4.84
C ILE A 27 12.10 1.68 3.98
N GLU A 28 13.07 1.32 3.15
CA GLU A 28 13.71 2.20 2.18
C GLU A 28 13.06 2.01 0.81
N VAL A 29 12.35 3.03 0.33
CA VAL A 29 11.73 3.05 -1.00
C VAL A 29 12.37 4.13 -1.85
N GLY A 30 12.26 4.01 -3.18
CA GLY A 30 12.61 5.12 -4.05
C GLY A 30 12.99 4.74 -5.46
N VAL A 31 12.27 5.30 -6.42
CA VAL A 31 12.51 5.17 -7.85
C VAL A 31 13.37 6.35 -8.33
N ASN A 32 14.29 6.11 -9.27
CA ASN A 32 15.09 7.15 -9.94
C ASN A 32 15.87 8.09 -8.99
N GLY A 33 16.34 7.58 -7.85
CA GLY A 33 17.14 8.35 -6.89
C GLY A 33 16.34 9.18 -5.89
N ASN A 34 15.00 9.19 -5.96
CA ASN A 34 14.15 9.77 -4.92
C ASN A 34 13.94 8.77 -3.78
N ILE A 35 14.98 8.61 -2.94
CA ILE A 35 14.97 7.66 -1.83
C ILE A 35 14.31 8.28 -0.60
N LYS A 36 13.35 7.57 0.00
CA LYS A 36 12.72 7.92 1.27
C LYS A 36 12.75 6.71 2.20
N ARG A 37 13.04 6.97 3.48
CA ARG A 37 12.98 5.96 4.54
C ARG A 37 11.73 6.17 5.38
N PHE A 38 11.05 5.06 5.68
CA PHE A 38 9.91 4.98 6.58
C PHE A 38 10.26 4.14 7.79
N TYR A 39 9.82 4.55 8.96
CA TYR A 39 10.06 3.87 10.23
C TYR A 39 8.77 3.19 10.66
N ALA A 40 8.81 1.88 10.85
CA ALA A 40 7.63 1.04 11.03
C ALA A 40 7.85 -0.08 12.05
N HIS A 41 6.76 -0.79 12.33
CA HIS A 41 6.68 -1.83 13.35
C HIS A 41 6.42 -3.18 12.70
N SER A 42 7.35 -4.12 12.88
CA SER A 42 7.33 -5.46 12.30
C SER A 42 6.03 -6.21 12.59
N LEU A 43 5.52 -6.10 13.82
CA LEU A 43 4.30 -6.76 14.26
C LEU A 43 3.06 -6.25 13.50
N ILE A 44 2.94 -4.93 13.34
CA ILE A 44 1.81 -4.33 12.61
C ILE A 44 1.88 -4.73 11.14
N LEU A 45 3.04 -4.58 10.50
CA LEU A 45 3.24 -4.96 9.11
C LEU A 45 2.89 -6.45 8.87
N SER A 46 3.40 -7.34 9.73
CA SER A 46 3.20 -8.80 9.62
C SER A 46 1.75 -9.24 9.88
N LEU A 47 1.00 -8.52 10.70
CA LEU A 47 -0.43 -8.79 10.94
C LEU A 47 -1.29 -8.36 9.74
N ARG A 48 -0.85 -7.35 9.00
CA ARG A 48 -1.64 -6.70 7.95
C ARG A 48 -1.30 -7.18 6.54
N SER A 49 -0.16 -7.85 6.35
CA SER A 49 0.28 -8.38 5.07
C SER A 49 1.02 -9.71 5.23
N THR A 50 0.65 -10.69 4.40
CA THR A 50 1.41 -11.94 4.27
C THR A 50 2.77 -11.72 3.62
N TYR A 51 2.92 -10.72 2.76
CA TYR A 51 4.21 -10.29 2.21
C TYR A 51 5.14 -9.87 3.34
N PHE A 52 4.73 -8.88 4.15
CA PHE A 52 5.57 -8.42 5.25
C PHE A 52 5.81 -9.52 6.28
N LYS A 53 4.81 -10.34 6.58
CA LYS A 53 4.99 -11.50 7.47
C LYS A 53 6.10 -12.43 6.96
N ALA A 54 6.12 -12.74 5.67
CA ALA A 54 7.16 -13.57 5.06
C ALA A 54 8.52 -12.85 5.07
N ALA A 55 8.56 -11.60 4.59
CA ALA A 55 9.77 -10.78 4.48
C ALA A 55 10.46 -10.59 5.84
N LEU A 56 9.70 -10.39 6.90
CA LEU A 56 10.19 -10.21 8.27
C LEU A 56 10.48 -11.52 9.01
N SER A 57 10.00 -12.66 8.51
CA SER A 57 10.26 -13.98 9.11
C SER A 57 11.56 -14.63 8.60
N ASN A 58 12.05 -14.20 7.44
CA ASN A 58 13.22 -14.77 6.81
C ASN A 58 14.52 -14.20 7.42
N ASN A 59 15.51 -15.06 7.66
CA ASN A 59 16.84 -14.71 8.22
C ASN A 59 17.71 -13.82 7.29
N TRP A 60 17.16 -13.24 6.23
CA TRP A 60 17.86 -12.35 5.27
C TRP A 60 17.73 -10.87 5.59
N ILE A 61 17.32 -10.56 6.82
CA ILE A 61 17.22 -9.19 7.27
C ILE A 61 18.62 -8.60 7.46
N HIS A 62 18.96 -7.64 6.60
CA HIS A 62 20.04 -6.71 6.88
C HIS A 62 19.65 -5.88 8.10
N LYS A 63 20.47 -5.95 9.15
CA LYS A 63 20.30 -5.06 10.30
C LYS A 63 21.17 -3.83 10.13
N GLU A 64 20.55 -2.66 10.13
CA GLU A 64 21.22 -1.35 10.23
C GLU A 64 20.98 -0.86 11.66
N ASP A 65 22.04 -0.73 12.46
CA ASP A 65 21.97 -0.31 13.88
C ASP A 65 20.97 -1.09 14.75
N GLY A 66 20.81 -2.38 14.46
CA GLY A 66 19.89 -3.28 15.17
C GLY A 66 18.45 -3.28 14.63
N MET A 67 18.14 -2.40 13.68
CA MET A 67 16.83 -2.30 13.01
C MET A 67 16.78 -3.14 11.74
N ILE A 68 15.61 -3.68 11.42
CA ILE A 68 15.37 -4.47 10.21
C ILE A 68 15.28 -3.54 9.00
N LEU A 69 16.16 -3.68 8.01
CA LEU A 69 16.09 -2.91 6.77
C LEU A 69 15.37 -3.70 5.67
N LEU A 70 14.24 -3.18 5.19
CA LEU A 70 13.53 -3.65 4.00
C LEU A 70 13.77 -2.66 2.86
N LYS A 71 14.24 -3.16 1.72
CA LYS A 71 14.51 -2.34 0.53
C LYS A 71 13.49 -2.64 -0.56
N GLU A 72 12.80 -1.59 -0.96
CA GLU A 72 11.69 -1.63 -1.91
C GLU A 72 11.92 -0.57 -3.00
N PRO A 73 13.00 -0.70 -3.80
CA PRO A 73 13.48 0.36 -4.70
C PRO A 73 12.51 0.69 -5.84
N ASN A 74 11.51 -0.16 -6.10
CA ASN A 74 10.53 0.07 -7.15
C ASN A 74 9.30 0.85 -6.68
N PHE A 75 9.17 1.12 -5.37
CA PHE A 75 8.03 1.82 -4.81
C PHE A 75 8.22 3.34 -4.83
N ASP A 76 7.20 4.04 -5.30
CA ASP A 76 7.11 5.48 -5.16
C ASP A 76 6.92 5.87 -3.68
N PRO A 77 7.72 6.80 -3.13
CA PRO A 77 7.59 7.24 -1.74
C PRO A 77 6.19 7.70 -1.33
N LYS A 78 5.47 8.41 -2.19
CA LYS A 78 4.12 8.91 -1.91
C LYS A 78 3.11 7.77 -1.84
N ILE A 79 3.28 6.74 -2.68
CA ILE A 79 2.42 5.55 -2.66
C ILE A 79 2.68 4.74 -1.39
N MET A 80 3.94 4.53 -1.01
CA MET A 80 4.28 3.84 0.24
C MET A 80 3.67 4.54 1.46
N GLU A 81 3.68 5.86 1.48
CA GLU A 81 3.05 6.64 2.56
C GLU A 81 1.54 6.37 2.68
N LEU A 82 0.82 6.32 1.56
CA LEU A 82 -0.61 5.98 1.54
C LEU A 82 -0.86 4.53 2.00
N LEU A 83 -0.01 3.58 1.58
CA LEU A 83 -0.14 2.17 1.94
C LEU A 83 0.18 1.95 3.42
N LEU A 84 1.17 2.63 3.97
CA LEU A 84 1.44 2.60 5.41
C LEU A 84 0.28 3.19 6.22
N LYS A 85 -0.34 4.28 5.75
CA LYS A 85 -1.57 4.78 6.38
C LYS A 85 -2.68 3.72 6.37
N TYR A 86 -2.89 3.01 5.25
CA TYR A 86 -3.84 1.89 5.18
C TYR A 86 -3.50 0.75 6.15
N VAL A 87 -2.21 0.44 6.30
CA VAL A 87 -1.75 -0.62 7.21
C VAL A 87 -2.10 -0.28 8.66
N TYR A 88 -1.81 0.94 9.11
CA TYR A 88 -1.98 1.36 10.51
C TYR A 88 -3.41 1.79 10.84
N ALA A 89 -4.05 2.54 9.95
CA ALA A 89 -5.36 3.17 10.19
C ALA A 89 -6.52 2.47 9.48
N GLY A 90 -6.23 1.56 8.55
CA GLY A 90 -7.27 0.94 7.72
C GLY A 90 -7.94 1.88 6.72
N THR A 91 -7.40 3.09 6.51
CA THR A 91 -7.98 4.11 5.64
C THR A 91 -7.08 4.44 4.45
N ILE A 92 -7.70 4.78 3.32
CA ILE A 92 -7.03 5.30 2.12
C ILE A 92 -7.97 6.26 1.39
N ASP A 93 -7.45 7.40 0.94
CA ASP A 93 -8.23 8.43 0.24
C ASP A 93 -7.87 8.46 -1.25
N LEU A 94 -8.67 7.75 -2.05
CA LEU A 94 -8.51 7.66 -3.51
C LEU A 94 -9.06 8.89 -4.25
N ASN A 95 -9.96 9.66 -3.64
CA ASN A 95 -10.61 10.80 -4.29
C ASN A 95 -9.64 11.93 -4.65
N LYS A 96 -8.47 11.96 -4.00
CA LYS A 96 -7.41 12.94 -4.27
C LYS A 96 -6.36 12.45 -5.28
N GLN A 97 -6.55 11.27 -5.86
CA GLN A 97 -5.61 10.66 -6.79
C GLN A 97 -6.16 10.67 -8.23
N LYS A 98 -5.26 10.81 -9.20
CA LYS A 98 -5.60 10.61 -10.62
C LYS A 98 -5.76 9.12 -10.91
N GLY A 99 -6.53 8.75 -11.93
CA GLY A 99 -6.73 7.33 -12.29
C GLY A 99 -5.44 6.54 -12.48
N SER A 100 -4.44 7.11 -13.15
CA SER A 100 -3.12 6.46 -13.31
C SER A 100 -2.37 6.29 -11.98
N GLU A 101 -2.53 7.22 -11.04
CA GLU A 101 -1.97 7.09 -9.68
C GLU A 101 -2.70 5.99 -8.89
N ILE A 102 -4.03 5.86 -9.06
CA ILE A 102 -4.81 4.77 -8.45
C ILE A 102 -4.35 3.41 -8.97
N LEU A 103 -4.03 3.29 -10.26
CA LEU A 103 -3.46 2.07 -10.82
C LEU A 103 -2.08 1.76 -10.21
N LYS A 104 -1.21 2.74 -10.03
CA LYS A 104 0.08 2.52 -9.35
C LYS A 104 -0.12 2.10 -7.88
N ILE A 105 -1.10 2.66 -7.19
CA ILE A 105 -1.47 2.23 -5.83
C ILE A 105 -1.92 0.76 -5.85
N PHE A 106 -2.73 0.35 -6.83
CA PHE A 106 -3.13 -1.04 -7.01
C PHE A 106 -1.91 -1.96 -7.22
N MET A 107 -0.99 -1.58 -8.10
CA MET A 107 0.21 -2.37 -8.41
C MET A 107 1.04 -2.60 -7.15
N ALA A 108 1.27 -1.54 -6.39
CA ALA A 108 1.99 -1.59 -5.13
C ALA A 108 1.24 -2.40 -4.05
N SER A 109 -0.10 -2.31 -3.99
CA SER A 109 -0.89 -3.08 -3.03
C SER A 109 -0.97 -4.56 -3.37
N ASP A 110 -0.92 -4.91 -4.66
CA ASP A 110 -0.84 -6.28 -5.14
C ASP A 110 0.50 -6.94 -4.81
N GLU A 111 1.61 -6.23 -5.03
CA GLU A 111 2.95 -6.68 -4.67
C GLU A 111 3.09 -6.93 -3.16
N LEU A 112 2.45 -6.10 -2.34
CA LEU A 112 2.41 -6.26 -0.87
C LEU A 112 1.29 -7.19 -0.37
N TYR A 113 0.57 -7.87 -1.27
CA TYR A 113 -0.51 -8.82 -0.98
C TYR A 113 -1.66 -8.25 -0.13
N PHE A 114 -2.07 -7.00 -0.37
CA PHE A 114 -3.24 -6.37 0.26
C PHE A 114 -4.55 -6.66 -0.49
N TRP A 115 -4.95 -7.92 -0.57
CA TRP A 115 -6.12 -8.36 -1.35
C TRP A 115 -7.42 -7.56 -1.11
N ARG A 116 -7.76 -7.21 0.14
CA ARG A 116 -8.96 -6.40 0.44
C ARG A 116 -8.89 -4.99 -0.15
N LEU A 117 -7.69 -4.41 -0.18
CA LEU A 117 -7.47 -3.11 -0.78
C LEU A 117 -7.58 -3.21 -2.31
N ASN A 118 -7.05 -4.28 -2.91
CA ASN A 118 -7.16 -4.55 -4.34
C ASN A 118 -8.63 -4.61 -4.80
N ASP A 119 -9.47 -5.36 -4.07
CA ASP A 119 -10.91 -5.47 -4.35
C ASP A 119 -11.62 -4.10 -4.28
N TYR A 120 -11.26 -3.31 -3.27
CA TYR A 120 -11.79 -1.95 -3.10
C TYR A 120 -11.36 -1.03 -4.25
N ILE A 121 -10.09 -1.05 -4.63
CA ILE A 121 -9.55 -0.19 -5.71
C ILE A 121 -10.22 -0.54 -7.04
N GLN A 122 -10.32 -1.82 -7.42
CA GLN A 122 -10.98 -2.22 -8.66
C GLN A 122 -12.45 -1.75 -8.68
N SER A 123 -13.16 -1.96 -7.57
CA SER A 123 -14.54 -1.49 -7.42
C SER A 123 -14.66 0.04 -7.53
N TYR A 124 -13.70 0.77 -6.97
CA TYR A 124 -13.66 2.23 -7.01
C TYR A 124 -13.43 2.74 -8.43
N ILE A 125 -12.47 2.16 -9.16
CA ILE A 125 -12.18 2.54 -10.54
C ILE A 125 -13.44 2.39 -11.42
N ILE A 126 -14.11 1.24 -11.34
CA ILE A 126 -15.31 0.95 -12.14
C ILE A 126 -16.47 1.89 -11.80
N LYS A 127 -16.67 2.22 -10.51
CA LYS A 127 -17.84 2.99 -10.06
C LYS A 127 -17.66 4.50 -10.12
N VAL A 128 -16.44 4.99 -9.93
CA VAL A 128 -16.16 6.42 -9.67
C VAL A 128 -15.23 7.01 -10.74
N GLN A 129 -14.34 6.21 -11.32
CA GLN A 129 -13.33 6.67 -12.28
C GLN A 129 -13.47 5.93 -13.63
N ALA A 130 -14.69 5.55 -14.02
CA ALA A 130 -14.94 4.86 -15.29
C ALA A 130 -14.49 5.71 -16.49
N ASP A 131 -14.65 7.02 -16.42
CA ASP A 131 -14.24 7.96 -17.47
C ASP A 131 -12.72 7.90 -17.72
N PHE A 132 -11.91 7.76 -16.67
CA PHE A 132 -10.45 7.62 -16.80
C PHE A 132 -10.07 6.41 -17.68
N LEU A 133 -10.87 5.32 -17.62
CA LEU A 133 -10.63 4.14 -18.43
C LEU A 133 -10.76 4.46 -19.93
N GLN A 134 -11.70 5.34 -20.29
CA GLN A 134 -11.94 5.76 -21.67
C GLN A 134 -10.96 6.84 -22.14
N ASP A 135 -10.49 7.70 -21.23
CA ASP A 135 -9.57 8.78 -21.54
C ASP A 135 -8.14 8.29 -21.84
N ASN A 136 -7.73 7.16 -21.24
CA ASN A 136 -6.36 6.64 -21.36
C ASN A 136 -6.31 5.13 -21.70
N PRO A 137 -6.98 4.68 -22.78
CA PRO A 137 -7.23 3.27 -23.02
C PRO A 137 -5.96 2.46 -23.28
N VAL A 138 -4.93 3.07 -23.89
CA VAL A 138 -3.65 2.39 -24.15
C VAL A 138 -2.90 2.10 -22.86
N GLU A 139 -2.80 3.07 -21.95
CA GLU A 139 -2.14 2.92 -20.65
C GLU A 139 -2.89 1.88 -19.80
N VAL A 140 -4.22 1.96 -19.79
CA VAL A 140 -5.10 1.02 -19.08
C VAL A 140 -4.90 -0.41 -19.61
N LEU A 141 -4.92 -0.62 -20.92
CA LEU A 141 -4.69 -1.94 -21.51
C LEU A 141 -3.31 -2.51 -21.14
N GLN A 142 -2.26 -1.70 -21.22
CA GLN A 142 -0.90 -2.13 -20.84
C GLN A 142 -0.86 -2.64 -19.40
N ILE A 143 -1.45 -1.90 -18.46
CA ILE A 143 -1.49 -2.27 -17.05
C ILE A 143 -2.37 -3.51 -16.83
N LEU A 144 -3.54 -3.58 -17.48
CA LEU A 144 -4.45 -4.72 -17.39
C LEU A 144 -3.79 -6.02 -17.85
N PHE A 145 -2.93 -6.00 -18.88
CA PHE A 145 -2.21 -7.19 -19.33
C PHE A 145 -0.98 -7.51 -18.50
N GLN A 146 -0.37 -6.52 -17.84
CA GLN A 146 0.79 -6.71 -16.99
C GLN A 146 0.44 -7.34 -15.64
N TYR A 147 -0.74 -7.03 -15.08
CA TYR A 147 -1.15 -7.49 -13.75
C TYR A 147 -2.32 -8.49 -13.85
N GLU A 148 -2.02 -9.77 -13.61
CA GLU A 148 -3.02 -10.86 -13.66
C GLU A 148 -4.13 -10.71 -12.61
N SER A 149 -3.86 -10.02 -11.50
CA SER A 149 -4.80 -9.77 -10.40
C SER A 149 -5.91 -8.76 -10.73
N LEU A 150 -5.82 -8.04 -11.86
CA LEU A 150 -6.83 -7.08 -12.33
C LEU A 150 -7.98 -7.74 -13.11
N THR A 151 -8.41 -8.95 -12.74
CA THR A 151 -9.43 -9.69 -13.49
C THR A 151 -10.75 -8.93 -13.58
N VAL A 152 -11.24 -8.37 -12.47
CA VAL A 152 -12.52 -7.65 -12.43
C VAL A 152 -12.47 -6.40 -13.31
N LEU A 153 -11.37 -5.65 -13.25
CA LEU A 153 -11.20 -4.46 -14.08
C LEU A 153 -11.04 -4.84 -15.56
N ARG A 154 -10.35 -5.94 -15.85
CA ARG A 154 -10.16 -6.46 -17.21
C ARG A 154 -11.49 -6.89 -17.83
N ASP A 155 -12.30 -7.65 -17.10
CA ASP A 155 -13.62 -8.11 -17.54
C ASP A 155 -14.62 -6.96 -17.75
N PHE A 156 -14.44 -5.84 -17.04
CA PHE A 156 -15.25 -4.64 -17.23
C PHE A 156 -14.81 -3.82 -18.44
N PHE A 157 -13.50 -3.77 -18.70
CA PHE A 157 -12.92 -2.88 -19.71
C PHE A 157 -12.92 -3.48 -21.13
N LEU A 158 -12.80 -4.80 -21.26
CA LEU A 158 -12.82 -5.54 -22.53
C LEU A 158 -14.23 -5.94 -22.95
#